data_AF-A0A929QZ96-F1
#
_entry.id   AF-A0A929QZ96-F1
#
_cell.length_a   1.000
_cell.length_b   1.000
_cell.length_c   1.000
_cell.angle_alpha   90.00
_cell.angle_beta   90.00
_cell.angle_gamma   90.00
#
_symmetry.space_group_name_H-M   'P 1'
#
loop_
_entity.id
_entity.type
_entity.pdbx_description
1 polymer ?
#
loop_
_entity_poly.entity_id
_entity_poly.type
_entity_poly.pdbx_seq_one_letter_code
_entity_poly.pdbx_strand_id
1 'polypeptide(L)'
;MLSINWDDVWKMVETIKIPLIVIGVALALAVVVSIAVIRMNRPARKLTRSTVWVAAFVAVVVAVVSMMYGGFRTVLDLASGKGALTDASKAQVEGLGNDISDEGMVLLKNTDGALPLQKGSAVNVWGWASTNPIYGGTGSGSLSADNPTTSLLDGLANAGFSTNTDLSALYTGYRAERPEVGMFKADWSLPEPTQDMYSDDLLSGVRTFSDTSVVAIARSGGEGFDLPRDVNKETRENPYFSYTDNSTEYTDFQDGQGYLELTRPERDMIALAKQNSEKTIVVVNAANVFQLGELQDDPDIDAIVWAIPGGQ
;
A
#
# COMPACT_ATOMS: atom_id res chain seq x y z
N MET A 1 -8.86 2.94 11.64
CA MET A 1 -10.30 3.24 11.42
C MET A 1 -10.41 3.84 10.04
N LEU A 2 -10.99 3.13 9.07
CA LEU A 2 -11.26 3.67 7.74
C LEU A 2 -12.11 4.94 7.89
N SER A 3 -11.54 6.10 7.58
CA SER A 3 -12.30 7.34 7.47
C SER A 3 -13.34 7.14 6.36
N ILE A 4 -14.57 7.61 6.61
CA ILE A 4 -15.63 7.51 5.60
C ILE A 4 -15.22 8.38 4.41
N ASN A 5 -14.97 7.76 3.26
CA ASN A 5 -14.74 8.47 2.02
C ASN A 5 -16.08 9.04 1.50
N TRP A 6 -16.22 10.37 1.54
CA TRP A 6 -17.44 11.05 1.13
C TRP A 6 -17.75 10.89 -0.36
N ASP A 7 -16.75 10.66 -1.20
CA ASP A 7 -16.97 10.40 -2.63
C ASP A 7 -17.68 9.07 -2.86
N ASP A 8 -17.34 8.05 -2.07
CA ASP A 8 -17.99 6.74 -2.15
C ASP A 8 -19.42 6.81 -1.61
N VAL A 9 -19.65 7.60 -0.55
CA VAL A 9 -20.99 7.89 -0.04
C VAL A 9 -21.83 8.59 -1.12
N TRP A 10 -21.27 9.58 -1.82
CA TRP A 10 -22.00 10.31 -2.86
C TRP A 10 -22.33 9.43 -4.06
N LYS A 11 -21.38 8.61 -4.53
CA LYS A 11 -21.63 7.62 -5.58
C LYS A 11 -22.75 6.66 -5.18
N MET A 12 -22.77 6.21 -3.92
CA MET A 12 -23.83 5.35 -3.41
C MET A 12 -25.19 6.05 -3.41
N VAL A 13 -25.26 7.33 -3.01
CA VAL A 13 -26.48 8.15 -3.11
C VAL A 13 -26.93 8.31 -4.58
N GLU A 14 -26.00 8.49 -5.50
CA GLU A 14 -26.31 8.60 -6.93
C GLU A 14 -26.96 7.32 -7.47
N THR A 15 -26.50 6.14 -7.04
CA THR A 15 -27.10 4.86 -7.46
C THR A 15 -28.56 4.68 -6.99
N ILE A 16 -28.97 5.34 -5.90
CA ILE A 16 -30.35 5.26 -5.35
C ILE A 16 -31.18 6.52 -5.63
N LYS A 17 -30.67 7.46 -6.43
CA LYS A 17 -31.30 8.76 -6.71
C LYS A 17 -32.72 8.63 -7.24
N ILE A 18 -32.95 7.72 -8.20
CA ILE A 18 -34.27 7.54 -8.82
C ILE A 18 -35.31 7.06 -7.80
N PRO A 19 -35.08 5.98 -7.04
CA PRO A 19 -35.96 5.58 -5.94
C PRO A 19 -36.26 6.69 -4.92
N LEU A 20 -35.25 7.50 -4.54
CA LEU A 20 -35.44 8.62 -3.62
C LEU A 20 -36.41 9.69 -4.19
N ILE A 21 -36.29 10.01 -5.48
CA ILE A 21 -37.21 10.91 -6.17
C ILE A 21 -38.63 10.34 -6.18
N VAL A 22 -38.78 9.04 -6.45
CA VAL A 22 -40.09 8.35 -6.45
C VAL A 22 -40.77 8.48 -5.08
N ILE A 23 -40.03 8.27 -3.99
CA ILE A 23 -40.53 8.45 -2.63
C ILE A 23 -41.01 9.90 -2.41
N GLY A 24 -40.18 10.88 -2.77
CA GLY A 24 -40.50 12.30 -2.62
C GLY A 24 -41.77 12.70 -3.38
N VAL A 25 -41.88 12.28 -4.64
CA VAL A 25 -43.04 12.58 -5.50
C VAL A 25 -44.30 11.88 -4.97
N ALA A 26 -44.22 10.61 -4.57
CA ALA A 26 -45.37 9.87 -4.05
C ALA A 26 -45.94 10.51 -2.77
N LEU A 27 -45.07 10.93 -1.85
CA LEU A 27 -45.48 11.61 -0.62
C LEU A 27 -46.03 13.01 -0.89
N ALA A 28 -45.40 13.78 -1.79
CA ALA A 28 -45.89 15.10 -2.18
C ALA A 28 -47.29 15.04 -2.82
N LEU A 29 -47.50 14.10 -3.75
CA LEU A 29 -48.81 13.85 -4.35
C LEU A 29 -49.84 13.45 -3.30
N ALA A 30 -49.46 12.64 -2.31
CA ALA A 30 -50.36 12.25 -1.24
C ALA A 30 -50.85 13.43 -0.40
N VAL A 31 -49.96 14.37 -0.09
CA VAL A 31 -50.28 15.62 0.61
C VAL A 31 -51.18 16.51 -0.26
N VAL A 32 -50.80 16.75 -1.52
CA VAL A 32 -51.56 17.60 -2.45
C VAL A 32 -52.99 17.10 -2.61
N VAL A 33 -53.18 15.80 -2.87
CA VAL A 33 -54.52 15.22 -3.02
C VAL A 33 -55.29 15.29 -1.70
N SER A 34 -54.63 15.05 -0.56
CA SER A 34 -55.26 15.16 0.77
C SER A 34 -55.81 16.56 1.06
N ILE A 35 -55.14 17.60 0.56
CA ILE A 35 -55.57 19.00 0.64
C ILE A 35 -56.69 19.29 -0.37
N ALA A 36 -56.55 18.85 -1.62
CA ALA A 36 -57.52 19.10 -2.69
C ALA A 36 -58.93 18.59 -2.35
N VAL A 37 -59.04 17.47 -1.62
CA VAL A 37 -60.33 16.85 -1.25
C VAL A 37 -60.98 17.42 0.00
N ILE A 38 -60.46 18.51 0.60
CA ILE A 38 -61.00 19.09 1.85
C ILE A 38 -62.49 19.46 1.73
N ARG A 39 -62.91 19.95 0.56
CA ARG A 39 -64.28 20.40 0.27
C ARG A 39 -65.26 19.26 -0.08
N MET A 40 -64.80 18.02 -0.17
CA MET A 40 -65.67 16.88 -0.44
C MET A 40 -66.48 16.47 0.79
N ASN A 41 -67.58 15.73 0.56
CA ASN A 41 -68.40 15.17 1.63
C ASN A 41 -67.57 14.21 2.52
N ARG A 42 -67.97 14.06 3.79
CA ARG A 42 -67.19 13.30 4.79
C ARG A 42 -66.82 11.86 4.34
N PRO A 43 -67.74 11.07 3.73
CA PRO A 43 -67.43 9.71 3.30
C PRO A 43 -66.41 9.66 2.17
N ALA A 44 -66.61 10.43 1.08
CA ALA A 44 -65.69 10.41 -0.06
C ALA A 44 -64.34 11.00 0.33
N ARG A 45 -64.30 12.05 1.16
CA ARG A 45 -63.06 12.65 1.66
C ARG A 45 -62.20 11.65 2.45
N LYS A 46 -62.82 10.85 3.34
CA LYS A 46 -62.09 9.83 4.11
C LYS A 46 -61.57 8.72 3.20
N LEU A 47 -62.40 8.26 2.26
CA LEU A 47 -62.03 7.22 1.32
C LEU A 47 -60.84 7.66 0.44
N THR A 48 -60.94 8.81 -0.22
CA THR A 48 -59.88 9.30 -1.11
C THR A 48 -58.57 9.52 -0.37
N ARG A 49 -58.60 10.09 0.85
CA ARG A 49 -57.38 10.23 1.68
C ARG A 49 -56.76 8.88 2.01
N SER A 50 -57.56 7.91 2.44
CA SER A 50 -57.06 6.59 2.77
C SER A 50 -56.43 5.90 1.56
N THR A 51 -57.10 5.93 0.41
CA THR A 51 -56.60 5.28 -0.83
C THR A 51 -55.29 5.91 -1.30
N VAL A 52 -55.17 7.23 -1.24
CA VAL A 52 -53.98 7.95 -1.68
C VAL A 52 -52.78 7.66 -0.78
N TRP A 53 -52.98 7.62 0.54
CA TRP A 53 -51.90 7.27 1.48
C TRP A 53 -51.49 5.79 1.36
N VAL A 54 -52.43 4.89 1.07
CA VAL A 54 -52.11 3.49 0.74
C VAL A 54 -51.30 3.41 -0.55
N ALA A 55 -51.68 4.14 -1.60
CA ALA A 55 -50.93 4.17 -2.86
C ALA A 55 -49.51 4.74 -2.67
N ALA A 56 -49.36 5.80 -1.87
CA ALA A 56 -48.06 6.35 -1.52
C ALA A 56 -47.21 5.35 -0.73
N PHE A 57 -47.81 4.63 0.22
CA PHE A 57 -47.11 3.58 0.97
C PHE A 57 -46.60 2.47 0.04
N VAL A 58 -47.43 2.00 -0.90
CA VAL A 58 -47.01 0.98 -1.89
C VAL A 58 -45.86 1.50 -2.75
N ALA A 59 -45.92 2.75 -3.22
CA ALA A 59 -44.84 3.36 -4.00
C ALA A 59 -43.52 3.44 -3.19
N VAL A 60 -43.60 3.78 -1.91
CA VAL A 60 -42.44 3.79 -1.01
C VAL A 60 -41.86 2.39 -0.85
N VAL A 61 -42.70 1.38 -0.60
CA VAL A 61 -42.24 -0.01 -0.46
C VAL A 61 -41.53 -0.49 -1.74
N VAL A 62 -42.11 -0.24 -2.91
CA VAL A 62 -41.50 -0.61 -4.20
C VAL A 62 -40.17 0.11 -4.41
N ALA A 63 -40.09 1.40 -4.07
CA ALA A 63 -38.85 2.17 -4.16
C ALA A 63 -37.77 1.61 -3.21
N VAL A 64 -38.13 1.27 -1.97
CA VAL A 64 -37.21 0.66 -1.00
C VAL A 64 -36.70 -0.70 -1.49
N VAL A 65 -37.58 -1.57 -1.97
CA VAL A 65 -37.19 -2.87 -2.54
C VAL A 65 -36.27 -2.67 -3.74
N SER A 66 -36.56 -1.68 -4.60
CA SER A 66 -35.70 -1.35 -5.74
C SER A 66 -34.32 -0.86 -5.32
N MET A 67 -34.21 -0.09 -4.21
CA MET A 67 -32.92 0.29 -3.63
C MET A 67 -32.17 -0.94 -3.12
N MET A 68 -32.85 -1.85 -2.42
CA MET A 68 -32.25 -3.07 -1.87
C MET A 68 -31.70 -4.01 -2.94
N TYR A 69 -32.43 -4.24 -4.03
CA TYR A 69 -31.99 -5.11 -5.13
C TYR A 69 -31.13 -4.40 -6.19
N GLY A 70 -31.07 -3.07 -6.15
CA GLY A 70 -30.28 -2.22 -7.03
C GLY A 70 -29.06 -1.66 -6.32
N GLY A 71 -29.07 -0.36 -6.04
CA GLY A 71 -27.91 0.40 -5.53
C GLY A 71 -27.32 -0.12 -4.21
N PHE A 72 -28.10 -0.80 -3.36
CA PHE A 72 -27.62 -1.38 -2.11
C PHE A 72 -27.28 -2.87 -2.20
N ARG A 73 -27.50 -3.53 -3.34
CA ARG A 73 -27.32 -4.99 -3.43
C ARG A 73 -25.93 -5.44 -3.01
N THR A 74 -24.87 -4.82 -3.55
CA THR A 74 -23.48 -5.18 -3.23
C THR A 74 -23.16 -4.99 -1.76
N VAL A 75 -23.64 -3.89 -1.14
CA VAL A 75 -23.41 -3.61 0.27
C VAL A 75 -24.20 -4.57 1.17
N LEU A 76 -25.42 -4.92 0.78
CA LEU A 76 -26.24 -5.90 1.50
C LEU A 76 -25.67 -7.31 1.35
N ASP A 77 -25.19 -7.71 0.17
CA ASP A 77 -24.51 -8.99 -0.05
C ASP A 77 -23.22 -9.06 0.79
N LEU A 78 -22.44 -7.97 0.84
CA LEU A 78 -21.24 -7.90 1.67
C LEU A 78 -21.55 -7.96 3.17
N ALA A 79 -22.56 -7.21 3.63
CA ALA A 79 -22.96 -7.16 5.04
C ALA A 79 -23.67 -8.44 5.52
N SER A 80 -24.36 -9.14 4.61
CA SER A 80 -25.04 -10.41 4.90
C SER A 80 -24.16 -11.63 4.70
N GLY A 81 -23.01 -11.46 4.04
CA GLY A 81 -22.00 -12.48 3.83
C GLY A 81 -21.49 -13.04 5.16
N LYS A 82 -21.66 -14.35 5.36
CA LYS A 82 -21.06 -15.13 6.47
C LYS A 82 -19.83 -15.92 6.03
N GLY A 83 -19.25 -15.59 4.88
CA GLY A 83 -18.11 -16.30 4.31
C GLY A 83 -16.83 -16.01 5.10
N ALA A 84 -16.67 -16.63 6.27
CA ALA A 84 -15.40 -16.66 6.96
C ALA A 84 -14.53 -17.77 6.36
N LEU A 85 -13.30 -17.45 5.99
CA LEU A 85 -12.30 -18.47 5.69
C LEU A 85 -12.04 -19.29 6.96
N THR A 86 -12.07 -20.62 6.83
CA THR A 86 -11.64 -21.50 7.93
C THR A 86 -10.14 -21.31 8.18
N ASP A 87 -9.69 -21.55 9.40
CA ASP A 87 -8.26 -21.44 9.73
C ASP A 87 -7.40 -22.39 8.88
N ALA A 88 -7.94 -23.57 8.54
CA ALA A 88 -7.29 -24.50 7.62
C ALA A 88 -7.11 -23.91 6.21
N SER A 89 -8.13 -23.22 5.69
CA SER A 89 -8.04 -22.54 4.39
C SER A 89 -7.05 -21.38 4.42
N LYS A 90 -7.01 -20.61 5.52
CA LYS A 90 -6.03 -19.51 5.69
C LYS A 90 -4.60 -20.05 5.68
N ALA A 91 -4.32 -21.07 6.50
CA ALA A 91 -3.00 -21.69 6.57
C ALA A 91 -2.57 -22.30 5.22
N GLN A 92 -3.51 -22.88 4.47
CA GLN A 92 -3.23 -23.41 3.13
C GLN A 92 -2.86 -22.28 2.14
N VAL A 93 -3.60 -21.17 2.15
CA VAL A 93 -3.33 -20.02 1.28
C VAL A 93 -2.01 -19.34 1.66
N GLU A 94 -1.72 -19.22 2.95
CA GLU A 94 -0.44 -18.69 3.46
C GLU A 94 0.73 -19.57 3.01
N GLY A 95 0.63 -20.89 3.16
CA GLY A 95 1.66 -21.82 2.67
C GLY A 95 1.89 -21.71 1.17
N LEU A 96 0.81 -21.66 0.38
CA LEU A 96 0.91 -21.47 -1.07
C LEU A 96 1.50 -20.11 -1.44
N GLY A 97 1.17 -19.05 -0.70
CA GLY A 97 1.75 -17.72 -0.89
C GLY A 97 3.27 -17.72 -0.66
N ASN A 98 3.72 -18.41 0.39
CA ASN A 98 5.14 -18.59 0.66
C ASN A 98 5.84 -19.38 -0.45
N ASP A 99 5.26 -20.49 -0.91
CA ASP A 99 5.83 -21.28 -2.03
C ASP A 99 5.98 -20.42 -3.31
N ILE A 100 4.97 -19.60 -3.63
CA ILE A 100 5.02 -18.70 -4.78
C ILE A 100 6.09 -17.61 -4.60
N SER A 101 6.20 -17.04 -3.40
CA SER A 101 7.21 -16.03 -3.07
C SER A 101 8.62 -16.61 -3.20
N ASP A 102 8.85 -17.80 -2.64
CA ASP A 102 10.13 -18.50 -2.67
C ASP A 102 10.56 -18.85 -4.11
N GLU A 103 9.64 -19.31 -4.95
CA GLU A 103 9.92 -19.61 -6.37
C GLU A 103 9.98 -18.35 -7.26
N GLY A 104 9.44 -17.22 -6.79
CA GLY A 104 9.35 -15.96 -7.54
C GLY A 104 10.59 -15.07 -7.42
N MET A 105 11.45 -15.27 -6.43
CA MET A 105 12.67 -14.48 -6.26
C MET A 105 13.69 -14.78 -7.36
N VAL A 106 14.35 -13.74 -7.87
CA VAL A 106 15.34 -13.88 -8.94
C VAL A 106 16.73 -13.55 -8.43
N LEU A 107 17.64 -14.52 -8.48
CA LEU A 107 19.05 -14.30 -8.20
C LEU A 107 19.73 -13.71 -9.44
N LEU A 108 20.10 -12.44 -9.36
CA LEU A 108 20.64 -11.67 -10.49
C LEU A 108 22.17 -11.67 -10.52
N LYS A 109 22.81 -11.77 -9.35
CA LYS A 109 24.26 -11.84 -9.18
C LYS A 109 24.58 -12.71 -7.97
N ASN A 110 25.61 -13.55 -8.09
CA ASN A 110 26.13 -14.36 -6.98
C ASN A 110 27.61 -14.72 -7.26
N THR A 111 28.49 -13.80 -6.92
CA THR A 111 29.94 -13.96 -7.03
C THR A 111 30.45 -14.89 -5.92
N ASP A 112 31.36 -15.80 -6.25
CA ASP A 112 32.06 -16.69 -5.30
C ASP A 112 31.17 -17.45 -4.30
N GLY A 113 29.90 -17.71 -4.68
CA GLY A 113 28.95 -18.41 -3.82
C GLY A 113 28.58 -17.61 -2.56
N ALA A 114 28.50 -16.29 -2.67
CA ALA A 114 28.15 -15.40 -1.56
C ALA A 114 26.82 -15.77 -0.88
N LEU A 115 25.84 -16.23 -1.66
CA LEU A 115 24.61 -16.87 -1.22
C LEU A 115 24.61 -18.39 -1.54
N PRO A 116 23.96 -19.23 -0.70
CA PRO A 116 23.17 -18.88 0.49
C PRO A 116 24.04 -18.47 1.68
N LEU A 117 23.50 -17.61 2.54
CA LEU A 117 24.13 -17.29 3.82
C LEU A 117 24.21 -18.52 4.73
N GLN A 118 25.25 -18.56 5.56
CA GLN A 118 25.37 -19.60 6.57
C GLN A 118 24.24 -19.47 7.60
N LYS A 119 23.44 -20.52 7.76
CA LYS A 119 22.34 -20.55 8.73
C LYS A 119 22.82 -20.14 10.13
N GLY A 120 22.10 -19.22 10.76
CA GLY A 120 22.42 -18.73 12.10
C GLY A 120 23.52 -17.67 12.16
N SER A 121 24.02 -17.18 11.03
CA SER A 121 25.01 -16.11 11.01
C SER A 121 24.43 -14.78 11.48
N ALA A 122 25.30 -13.88 11.94
CA ALA A 122 24.96 -12.49 12.16
C ALA A 122 25.06 -11.72 10.83
N VAL A 123 24.17 -10.76 10.59
CA VAL A 123 24.21 -9.88 9.41
C VAL A 123 23.86 -8.43 9.77
N ASN A 124 24.55 -7.46 9.17
CA ASN A 124 24.15 -6.06 9.21
C ASN A 124 23.13 -5.80 8.12
N VAL A 125 21.90 -5.42 8.49
CA VAL A 125 20.83 -5.14 7.52
C VAL A 125 20.70 -3.63 7.35
N TRP A 126 21.04 -3.15 6.16
CA TRP A 126 21.01 -1.74 5.78
C TRP A 126 19.76 -1.44 4.96
N GLY A 127 19.38 -0.17 4.95
CA GLY A 127 18.26 0.38 4.22
C GLY A 127 17.01 0.46 5.07
N TRP A 128 16.40 1.64 5.10
CA TRP A 128 15.15 1.85 5.83
C TRP A 128 14.05 0.89 5.35
N ALA A 129 14.08 0.55 4.06
CA ALA A 129 13.19 -0.43 3.44
C ALA A 129 13.21 -1.82 4.11
N SER A 130 14.26 -2.18 4.86
CA SER A 130 14.30 -3.44 5.62
C SER A 130 13.25 -3.52 6.73
N THR A 131 12.89 -2.38 7.32
CA THR A 131 11.86 -2.23 8.36
C THR A 131 10.47 -2.05 7.79
N ASN A 132 10.38 -1.54 6.57
CA ASN A 132 9.15 -1.15 5.89
C ASN A 132 9.17 -1.61 4.43
N PRO A 133 9.20 -2.93 4.13
CA PRO A 133 9.26 -3.39 2.75
C PRO A 133 7.94 -3.14 2.03
N ILE A 134 7.96 -3.36 0.72
CA ILE A 134 6.81 -3.29 -0.16
C ILE A 134 6.30 -4.70 -0.37
N TYR A 135 5.10 -4.92 0.15
CA TYR A 135 4.39 -6.19 0.12
C TYR A 135 3.59 -6.39 -1.18
N GLY A 136 3.20 -5.30 -1.85
CA GLY A 136 2.46 -5.32 -3.10
C GLY A 136 2.35 -3.95 -3.75
N GLY A 137 1.73 -3.89 -4.93
CA GLY A 137 1.40 -2.62 -5.59
C GLY A 137 0.23 -1.90 -4.93
N THR A 138 0.03 -0.63 -5.27
CA THR A 138 -1.10 0.17 -4.76
C THR A 138 -2.31 0.17 -5.70
N GLY A 139 -3.42 0.76 -5.27
CA GLY A 139 -4.68 0.78 -6.04
C GLY A 139 -5.48 -0.50 -5.85
N SER A 140 -6.15 -0.98 -6.90
CA SER A 140 -6.98 -2.19 -6.84
C SER A 140 -6.23 -3.47 -6.43
N GLY A 141 -4.90 -3.49 -6.53
CA GLY A 141 -4.04 -4.59 -6.08
C GLY A 141 -3.51 -4.44 -4.63
N SER A 142 -3.96 -3.44 -3.87
CA SER A 142 -3.46 -3.20 -2.51
C SER A 142 -3.81 -4.33 -1.55
N LEU A 143 -2.90 -4.60 -0.61
CA LEU A 143 -3.09 -5.57 0.45
C LEU A 143 -3.87 -4.97 1.63
N SER A 144 -4.53 -5.83 2.40
CA SER A 144 -5.33 -5.38 3.55
C SER A 144 -4.44 -5.05 4.74
N ALA A 145 -4.56 -3.85 5.30
CA ALA A 145 -3.88 -3.46 6.53
C ALA A 145 -4.33 -4.28 7.76
N ASP A 146 -5.42 -5.06 7.65
CA ASP A 146 -5.92 -5.90 8.75
C ASP A 146 -5.16 -7.23 8.92
N ASN A 147 -4.34 -7.62 7.93
CA ASN A 147 -3.51 -8.82 8.04
C ASN A 147 -2.11 -8.46 8.57
N PRO A 148 -1.49 -9.35 9.37
CA PRO A 148 -0.11 -9.17 9.79
C PRO A 148 0.81 -9.18 8.57
N THR A 149 1.95 -8.49 8.69
CA THR A 149 2.98 -8.42 7.67
C THR A 149 4.32 -8.86 8.24
N THR A 150 5.16 -9.49 7.42
CA THR A 150 6.52 -9.92 7.81
C THR A 150 7.58 -9.05 7.15
N SER A 151 8.28 -8.21 7.92
CA SER A 151 9.38 -7.41 7.37
C SER A 151 10.59 -8.27 6.98
N LEU A 152 11.58 -7.68 6.28
CA LEU A 152 12.83 -8.39 5.99
C LEU A 152 13.55 -8.81 7.28
N LEU A 153 13.53 -7.96 8.30
CA LEU A 153 14.12 -8.25 9.61
C LEU A 153 13.39 -9.41 10.31
N ASP A 154 12.05 -9.42 10.25
CA ASP A 154 11.24 -10.52 10.81
C ASP A 154 11.51 -11.84 10.08
N GLY A 155 11.59 -11.80 8.74
CA GLY A 155 11.92 -12.97 7.92
C GLY A 155 13.30 -13.55 8.24
N LEU A 156 14.31 -12.69 8.38
CA LEU A 156 15.66 -13.09 8.79
C LEU A 156 15.67 -13.70 10.21
N ALA A 157 14.95 -13.09 11.16
CA ALA A 157 14.83 -13.62 12.51
C ALA A 157 14.11 -14.99 12.53
N ASN A 158 13.03 -15.15 11.76
CA ASN A 158 12.31 -16.41 11.60
C ASN A 158 13.20 -17.51 10.98
N ALA A 159 14.09 -17.14 10.06
CA ALA A 159 15.09 -18.05 9.49
C ALA A 159 16.28 -18.34 10.43
N GLY A 160 16.34 -17.67 11.59
CA GLY A 160 17.33 -17.87 12.65
C GLY A 160 18.58 -17.01 12.56
N PHE A 161 18.58 -15.96 11.73
CA PHE A 161 19.68 -14.99 11.67
C PHE A 161 19.59 -13.96 12.80
N SER A 162 20.75 -13.45 13.22
CA SER A 162 20.83 -12.32 14.15
C SER A 162 21.13 -11.05 13.38
N THR A 163 20.39 -9.97 13.64
CA THR A 163 20.56 -8.67 12.98
C THR A 163 21.05 -7.60 13.96
N ASN A 164 21.81 -6.64 13.46
CA ASN A 164 22.30 -5.51 14.27
C ASN A 164 21.14 -4.60 14.69
N THR A 165 20.82 -4.58 15.98
CA THR A 165 19.66 -3.85 16.52
C THR A 165 19.85 -2.34 16.48
N ASP A 166 21.07 -1.84 16.62
CA ASP A 166 21.33 -0.40 16.62
C ASP A 166 21.10 0.19 15.22
N LEU A 167 21.45 -0.58 14.18
CA LEU A 167 21.16 -0.23 12.79
C LEU A 167 19.65 -0.24 12.51
N SER A 168 18.92 -1.26 12.99
CA SER A 168 17.45 -1.27 12.89
C SER A 168 16.78 -0.15 13.69
N ALA A 169 17.36 0.26 14.81
CA ALA A 169 16.88 1.37 15.63
C ALA A 169 17.05 2.72 14.92
N LEU A 170 18.13 2.91 14.16
CA LEU A 170 18.30 4.08 13.30
C LEU A 170 17.13 4.20 12.30
N TYR A 171 16.80 3.10 11.60
CA TYR A 171 15.74 3.13 10.58
C TYR A 171 14.35 3.33 11.16
N THR A 172 14.00 2.59 12.21
CA THR A 172 12.70 2.76 12.88
C THR A 172 12.54 4.14 13.53
N GLY A 173 13.64 4.72 14.03
CA GLY A 173 13.68 6.09 14.56
C GLY A 173 13.65 7.18 13.48
N TYR A 174 14.15 6.88 12.26
CA TYR A 174 14.16 7.82 11.14
C TYR A 174 12.74 8.10 10.63
N ARG A 175 11.98 7.03 10.35
CA ARG A 175 10.59 7.16 9.91
C ARG A 175 9.80 5.89 10.25
N ALA A 176 8.60 6.08 10.80
CA ALA A 176 7.75 4.96 11.20
C ALA A 176 7.01 4.31 10.01
N GLU A 177 6.50 5.13 9.09
CA GLU A 177 5.58 4.67 8.03
C GLU A 177 6.06 5.06 6.64
N ARG A 178 5.80 4.18 5.67
CA ARG A 178 6.07 4.39 4.26
C ARG A 178 5.15 5.47 3.69
N PRO A 179 5.69 6.42 2.88
CA PRO A 179 4.89 7.31 2.04
C PRO A 179 3.77 6.60 1.28
N GLU A 180 2.58 7.22 1.24
CA GLU A 180 1.40 6.64 0.60
C GLU A 180 1.37 6.95 -0.90
N VAL A 181 1.30 5.91 -1.73
CA VAL A 181 1.03 6.01 -3.17
C VAL A 181 -0.45 5.66 -3.41
N GLY A 182 -1.32 6.65 -3.36
CA GLY A 182 -2.77 6.48 -3.54
C GLY A 182 -3.21 6.61 -5.01
N MET A 183 -4.49 6.30 -5.26
CA MET A 183 -5.07 6.35 -6.62
C MET A 183 -5.18 7.77 -7.20
N PHE A 184 -5.30 8.79 -6.35
CA PHE A 184 -5.54 10.18 -6.77
C PHE A 184 -4.39 11.13 -6.45
N LYS A 185 -3.52 10.76 -5.52
CA LYS A 185 -2.33 11.49 -5.10
C LYS A 185 -1.30 10.47 -4.65
N ALA A 186 -0.05 10.76 -4.91
CA ALA A 186 1.01 9.86 -4.53
C ALA A 186 2.23 10.59 -3.99
N ASP A 187 2.65 10.19 -2.79
CA ASP A 187 3.92 10.54 -2.20
C ASP A 187 4.92 9.43 -2.51
N TRP A 188 5.83 9.72 -3.44
CA TRP A 188 6.86 8.79 -3.92
C TRP A 188 8.18 8.96 -3.18
N SER A 189 8.19 9.70 -2.06
CA SER A 189 9.38 9.85 -1.24
C SER A 189 10.00 8.49 -0.90
N LEU A 190 11.33 8.44 -0.87
CA LEU A 190 12.09 7.25 -0.52
C LEU A 190 12.83 7.54 0.78
N PRO A 191 12.25 7.23 1.95
CA PRO A 191 12.90 7.51 3.21
C PRO A 191 14.18 6.69 3.30
N GLU A 192 15.34 7.35 3.34
CA GLU A 192 16.63 6.73 3.55
C GLU A 192 17.53 7.73 4.28
N PRO A 193 18.01 7.40 5.51
CA PRO A 193 18.93 8.26 6.24
C PRO A 193 20.13 8.71 5.40
N THR A 194 20.47 9.98 5.49
CA THR A 194 21.68 10.53 4.89
C THR A 194 22.92 10.03 5.62
N GLN A 195 24.09 10.08 4.94
CA GLN A 195 25.34 9.52 5.47
C GLN A 195 25.72 10.05 6.87
N ASP A 196 25.42 11.30 7.17
CA ASP A 196 25.72 11.95 8.46
C ASP A 196 24.93 11.38 9.65
N MET A 197 23.85 10.64 9.39
CA MET A 197 23.11 9.94 10.44
C MET A 197 23.81 8.66 10.92
N TYR A 198 24.79 8.16 10.17
CA TYR A 198 25.58 6.98 10.54
C TYR A 198 26.81 7.42 11.36
N SER A 199 26.66 7.47 12.68
CA SER A 199 27.74 7.88 13.59
C SER A 199 28.92 6.90 13.57
N ASP A 200 30.11 7.40 13.94
CA ASP A 200 31.31 6.55 14.06
C ASP A 200 31.10 5.38 15.05
N ASP A 201 30.36 5.62 16.13
CA ASP A 201 30.00 4.58 17.10
C ASP A 201 29.11 3.50 16.49
N LEU A 202 28.10 3.90 15.70
CA LEU A 202 27.24 2.96 14.98
C LEU A 202 28.04 2.13 13.96
N LEU A 203 28.91 2.79 13.18
CA LEU A 203 29.75 2.12 12.18
C LEU A 203 30.77 1.18 12.83
N SER A 204 31.31 1.53 14.00
CA SER A 204 32.16 0.65 14.80
C SER A 204 31.40 -0.59 15.28
N GLY A 205 30.15 -0.40 15.72
CA GLY A 205 29.23 -1.49 16.08
C GLY A 205 28.94 -2.42 14.91
N VAL A 206 28.68 -1.86 13.72
CA VAL A 206 28.50 -2.62 12.47
C VAL A 206 29.70 -3.53 12.19
N ARG A 207 30.93 -2.99 12.19
CA ARG A 207 32.16 -3.76 11.93
C ARG A 207 32.39 -4.87 12.96
N THR A 208 31.98 -4.64 14.21
CA THR A 208 32.14 -5.63 15.30
C THR A 208 31.07 -6.72 15.24
N PHE A 209 29.89 -6.40 14.71
CA PHE A 209 28.73 -7.31 14.71
C PHE A 209 28.81 -8.38 13.63
N SER A 210 29.17 -8.01 12.39
CA SER A 210 29.26 -8.94 11.26
C SER A 210 30.04 -8.35 10.08
N ASP A 211 30.79 -9.21 9.40
CA ASP A 211 31.45 -8.88 8.13
C ASP A 211 30.52 -9.04 6.92
N THR A 212 29.23 -9.36 7.13
CA THR A 212 28.23 -9.51 6.08
C THR A 212 27.16 -8.44 6.18
N SER A 213 26.98 -7.70 5.10
CA SER A 213 25.95 -6.68 4.91
C SER A 213 24.88 -7.13 3.93
N VAL A 214 23.62 -6.91 4.29
CA VAL A 214 22.45 -7.08 3.43
C VAL A 214 21.79 -5.71 3.27
N VAL A 215 21.78 -5.17 2.06
CA VAL A 215 21.22 -3.85 1.74
C VAL A 215 19.84 -4.00 1.12
N ALA A 216 18.82 -3.39 1.71
CA ALA A 216 17.46 -3.39 1.20
C ALA A 216 17.14 -2.11 0.42
N ILE A 217 16.83 -2.24 -0.86
CA ILE A 217 16.36 -1.16 -1.72
C ILE A 217 14.92 -1.46 -2.12
N ALA A 218 13.99 -0.51 -1.99
CA ALA A 218 12.59 -0.73 -2.37
C ALA A 218 12.03 0.36 -3.28
N ARG A 219 11.14 -0.03 -4.19
CA ARG A 219 10.44 0.89 -5.11
C ARG A 219 8.96 0.57 -5.19
N SER A 220 8.15 1.58 -4.88
CA SER A 220 6.69 1.50 -4.99
C SER A 220 6.25 1.61 -6.45
N GLY A 221 5.00 1.24 -6.69
CA GLY A 221 4.34 1.38 -7.97
C GLY A 221 2.88 0.96 -7.82
N GLY A 222 2.02 1.46 -8.70
CA GLY A 222 0.60 1.13 -8.62
C GLY A 222 -0.27 1.96 -9.53
N GLU A 223 -1.56 1.87 -9.28
CA GLU A 223 -2.59 2.48 -10.11
C GLU A 223 -2.58 4.02 -10.04
N GLY A 224 -2.77 4.67 -11.20
CA GLY A 224 -2.98 6.12 -11.31
C GLY A 224 -1.73 6.93 -11.65
N PHE A 225 -0.53 6.40 -11.43
CA PHE A 225 0.72 7.14 -11.61
C PHE A 225 1.80 6.25 -12.26
N ASP A 226 2.31 6.70 -13.40
CA ASP A 226 3.49 6.08 -14.02
C ASP A 226 4.75 6.40 -13.19
N LEU A 227 5.71 5.47 -13.17
CA LEU A 227 7.00 5.70 -12.52
C LEU A 227 7.76 6.79 -13.30
N PRO A 228 8.14 7.92 -12.69
CA PRO A 228 8.71 9.02 -13.43
C PRO A 228 10.13 8.70 -13.91
N ARG A 229 10.42 9.09 -15.15
CA ARG A 229 11.78 9.05 -15.72
C ARG A 229 12.64 10.25 -15.31
N ASP A 230 12.01 11.26 -14.72
CA ASP A 230 12.65 12.43 -14.12
C ASP A 230 11.81 12.85 -12.91
N VAL A 231 12.25 12.46 -11.71
CA VAL A 231 11.49 12.67 -10.45
C VAL A 231 11.32 14.16 -10.14
N ASN A 232 12.38 14.96 -10.35
CA ASN A 232 12.36 16.39 -10.06
C ASN A 232 11.45 17.14 -11.03
N LYS A 233 11.43 16.74 -12.31
CA LYS A 233 10.48 17.28 -13.29
C LYS A 233 9.05 16.89 -12.94
N GLU A 234 8.78 15.62 -12.64
CA GLU A 234 7.43 15.15 -12.28
C GLU A 234 6.89 15.92 -11.06
N THR A 235 7.73 16.11 -10.03
CA THR A 235 7.38 16.88 -8.83
C THR A 235 7.04 18.35 -9.14
N ARG A 236 7.70 18.96 -10.14
CA ARG A 236 7.43 20.36 -10.56
C ARG A 236 6.17 20.48 -11.41
N GLU A 237 5.87 19.49 -12.23
CA GLU A 237 4.84 19.57 -13.29
C GLU A 237 3.51 18.92 -12.89
N ASN A 238 3.52 17.92 -12.00
CA ASN A 238 2.34 17.16 -11.62
C ASN A 238 1.88 17.51 -10.19
N PRO A 239 0.75 18.24 -10.01
CA PRO A 239 0.27 18.64 -8.68
C PRO A 239 -0.26 17.48 -7.81
N TYR A 240 -0.34 16.27 -8.35
CA TYR A 240 -0.76 15.06 -7.65
C TYR A 240 0.40 14.12 -7.31
N PHE A 241 1.61 14.46 -7.74
CA PHE A 241 2.85 13.77 -7.41
C PHE A 241 3.66 14.60 -6.41
N SER A 242 4.19 13.95 -5.38
CA SER A 242 5.14 14.59 -4.47
C SER A 242 6.34 13.69 -4.18
N TYR A 243 7.49 14.33 -4.02
CA TYR A 243 8.70 13.73 -3.51
C TYR A 243 9.35 14.68 -2.50
N THR A 244 9.87 14.14 -1.41
CA THR A 244 10.60 14.87 -0.37
C THR A 244 12.02 14.35 -0.31
N ASP A 245 13.00 15.24 -0.54
CA ASP A 245 14.41 14.91 -0.37
C ASP A 245 14.74 14.56 1.09
N ASN A 246 15.65 13.60 1.29
CA ASN A 246 16.12 13.21 2.62
C ASN A 246 17.12 14.22 3.21
N SER A 247 17.60 15.19 2.41
CA SER A 247 18.54 16.23 2.80
C SER A 247 18.01 17.63 2.47
N THR A 248 18.42 18.62 3.24
CA THR A 248 18.22 20.04 2.91
C THR A 248 19.38 20.65 2.13
N GLU A 249 20.51 19.94 2.02
CA GLU A 249 21.74 20.43 1.39
C GLU A 249 21.88 20.01 -0.08
N TYR A 250 21.20 18.94 -0.47
CA TYR A 250 21.24 18.39 -1.82
C TYR A 250 19.96 17.62 -2.14
N THR A 251 19.70 17.42 -3.43
CA THR A 251 18.59 16.59 -3.90
C THR A 251 18.98 15.12 -3.95
N ASP A 252 18.02 14.24 -3.68
CA ASP A 252 18.22 12.78 -3.74
C ASP A 252 18.37 12.30 -5.18
N PHE A 253 17.59 12.92 -6.07
CA PHE A 253 17.62 12.71 -7.51
C PHE A 253 18.25 13.91 -8.21
N GLN A 254 19.07 13.64 -9.21
CA GLN A 254 19.52 14.68 -10.14
C GLN A 254 18.43 14.98 -11.19
N ASP A 255 18.44 16.17 -11.78
CA ASP A 255 17.55 16.49 -12.89
C ASP A 255 17.80 15.52 -14.06
N GLY A 256 16.72 14.91 -14.56
CA GLY A 256 16.77 13.84 -15.58
C GLY A 256 16.90 12.42 -15.02
N GLN A 257 16.97 12.24 -13.70
CA GLN A 257 17.07 10.93 -13.06
C GLN A 257 15.70 10.33 -12.73
N GLY A 258 15.50 9.07 -13.09
CA GLY A 258 14.25 8.34 -12.91
C GLY A 258 14.12 7.64 -11.56
N TYR A 259 12.89 7.34 -11.19
CA TYR A 259 12.56 6.72 -9.90
C TYR A 259 13.15 5.33 -9.70
N LEU A 260 13.40 4.59 -10.79
CA LEU A 260 13.98 3.24 -10.75
C LEU A 260 15.51 3.22 -10.68
N GLU A 261 16.13 4.39 -10.49
CA GLU A 261 17.56 4.56 -10.26
C GLU A 261 17.83 4.72 -8.76
N LEU A 262 19.04 4.41 -8.32
CA LEU A 262 19.46 4.66 -6.93
C LEU A 262 19.35 6.16 -6.61
N THR A 263 19.00 6.51 -5.38
CA THR A 263 19.14 7.89 -4.90
C THR A 263 20.56 8.16 -4.42
N ARG A 264 20.90 9.42 -4.16
CA ARG A 264 22.18 9.75 -3.52
C ARG A 264 22.31 9.10 -2.12
N PRO A 265 21.35 9.23 -1.19
CA PRO A 265 21.42 8.54 0.11
C PRO A 265 21.59 7.02 0.00
N GLU A 266 20.94 6.36 -0.96
CA GLU A 266 21.11 4.92 -1.17
C GLU A 266 22.52 4.56 -1.63
N ARG A 267 23.14 5.35 -2.52
CA ARG A 267 24.55 5.16 -2.92
C ARG A 267 25.49 5.33 -1.74
N ASP A 268 25.26 6.36 -0.92
CA ASP A 268 26.08 6.64 0.26
C ASP A 268 25.97 5.48 1.28
N MET A 269 24.76 4.97 1.50
CA MET A 269 24.53 3.78 2.34
C MET A 269 25.21 2.53 1.78
N ILE A 270 25.10 2.25 0.47
CA ILE A 270 25.78 1.10 -0.15
C ILE A 270 27.30 1.25 0.00
N ALA A 271 27.84 2.45 -0.19
CA ALA A 271 29.27 2.71 0.02
C ALA A 271 29.67 2.45 1.47
N LEU A 272 28.87 2.86 2.46
CA LEU A 272 29.11 2.54 3.86
C LEU A 272 29.05 1.02 4.12
N ALA A 273 28.04 0.30 3.61
CA ALA A 273 27.94 -1.14 3.77
C ALA A 273 29.21 -1.86 3.28
N LYS A 274 29.68 -1.52 2.08
CA LYS A 274 30.90 -2.08 1.48
C LYS A 274 32.17 -1.73 2.27
N GLN A 275 32.28 -0.51 2.80
CA GLN A 275 33.44 -0.08 3.59
C GLN A 275 33.53 -0.75 4.98
N ASN A 276 32.42 -1.30 5.46
CA ASN A 276 32.28 -1.84 6.82
C ASN A 276 31.99 -3.35 6.82
N SER A 277 32.13 -4.04 5.68
CA SER A 277 31.87 -5.48 5.56
C SER A 277 32.73 -6.10 4.46
N GLU A 278 33.03 -7.39 4.60
CA GLU A 278 33.73 -8.16 3.57
C GLU A 278 32.77 -8.67 2.49
N LYS A 279 31.50 -8.87 2.83
CA LYS A 279 30.46 -9.35 1.92
C LYS A 279 29.27 -8.39 1.88
N THR A 280 28.84 -7.99 0.69
CA THR A 280 27.69 -7.12 0.46
C THR A 280 26.68 -7.78 -0.47
N ILE A 281 25.47 -8.00 0.04
CA ILE A 281 24.32 -8.52 -0.71
C ILE A 281 23.30 -7.41 -0.85
N VAL A 282 22.76 -7.19 -2.05
CA VAL A 282 21.68 -6.23 -2.29
C VAL A 282 20.38 -6.99 -2.55
N VAL A 283 19.35 -6.65 -1.78
CA VAL A 283 17.97 -7.11 -1.98
C VAL A 283 17.17 -5.97 -2.58
N VAL A 284 16.75 -6.15 -3.83
CA VAL A 284 15.88 -5.20 -4.54
C VAL A 284 14.44 -5.66 -4.35
N ASN A 285 13.66 -4.91 -3.60
CA ASN A 285 12.24 -5.13 -3.35
C ASN A 285 11.38 -4.17 -4.19
N ALA A 286 11.09 -4.56 -5.42
CA ALA A 286 10.36 -3.75 -6.38
C ALA A 286 9.47 -4.63 -7.26
N ALA A 287 8.26 -4.15 -7.60
CA ALA A 287 7.41 -4.81 -8.59
C ALA A 287 7.89 -4.59 -10.04
N ASN A 288 8.73 -3.57 -10.25
CA ASN A 288 9.20 -3.12 -11.55
C ASN A 288 10.70 -3.38 -11.71
N VAL A 289 11.16 -3.47 -12.96
CA VAL A 289 12.58 -3.66 -13.27
C VAL A 289 13.39 -2.46 -12.80
N PHE A 290 14.26 -2.66 -11.81
CA PHE A 290 15.15 -1.65 -11.28
C PHE A 290 16.37 -1.41 -12.20
N GLN A 291 16.92 -0.19 -12.23
CA GLN A 291 18.15 0.10 -12.98
C GLN A 291 19.37 -0.46 -12.26
N LEU A 292 19.74 -1.69 -12.61
CA LEU A 292 20.78 -2.44 -11.92
C LEU A 292 22.21 -2.11 -12.34
N GLY A 293 22.44 -1.36 -13.43
CA GLY A 293 23.77 -1.20 -14.03
C GLY A 293 24.86 -0.85 -13.01
N GLU A 294 24.63 0.18 -12.20
CA GLU A 294 25.58 0.60 -11.14
C GLU A 294 25.84 -0.49 -10.09
N LEU A 295 24.85 -1.33 -9.75
CA LEU A 295 24.99 -2.40 -8.76
C LEU A 295 25.62 -3.66 -9.37
N GLN A 296 25.22 -4.00 -10.59
CA GLN A 296 25.65 -5.22 -11.28
C GLN A 296 27.12 -5.12 -11.66
N ASP A 297 27.56 -3.95 -12.13
CA ASP A 297 28.92 -3.69 -12.58
C ASP A 297 29.91 -3.46 -11.42
N ASP A 298 29.41 -3.26 -10.19
CA ASP A 298 30.24 -3.04 -9.00
C ASP A 298 30.87 -4.35 -8.51
N PRO A 299 32.20 -4.53 -8.58
CA PRO A 299 32.86 -5.77 -8.16
C PRO A 299 32.74 -6.04 -6.66
N ASP A 300 32.47 -5.01 -5.84
CA ASP A 300 32.38 -5.11 -4.39
C ASP A 300 30.95 -5.46 -3.91
N ILE A 301 30.03 -5.71 -4.84
CA ILE A 301 28.70 -6.28 -4.56
C ILE A 301 28.72 -7.76 -4.92
N ASP A 302 28.66 -8.62 -3.92
CA ASP A 302 28.81 -10.06 -4.09
C ASP A 302 27.55 -10.73 -4.60
N ALA A 303 26.36 -10.26 -4.19
CA ALA A 303 25.11 -10.83 -4.65
C ALA A 303 24.01 -9.78 -4.81
N ILE A 304 23.10 -10.05 -5.74
CA ILE A 304 21.90 -9.24 -5.97
C ILE A 304 20.72 -10.20 -6.09
N VAL A 305 19.70 -9.98 -5.26
CA VAL A 305 18.44 -10.71 -5.30
C VAL A 305 17.32 -9.72 -5.61
N TRP A 306 16.52 -10.02 -6.63
CA TRP A 306 15.26 -9.33 -6.87
C TRP A 306 14.14 -10.05 -6.11
N ALA A 307 13.76 -9.49 -4.97
CA ALA A 307 12.68 -9.94 -4.12
C ALA A 307 11.38 -9.22 -4.51
N ILE A 308 10.68 -9.77 -5.50
CA ILE A 308 9.39 -9.24 -5.96
C ILE A 308 8.42 -9.18 -4.76
N PRO A 309 7.65 -8.09 -4.57
CA PRO A 309 6.62 -8.01 -3.54
C PRO A 309 5.66 -9.22 -3.56
N GLY A 310 5.81 -10.13 -2.59
CA GLY A 310 5.16 -11.44 -2.59
C GLY A 310 3.83 -11.51 -1.83
N GLY A 311 3.41 -10.43 -1.18
CA GLY A 311 2.32 -10.44 -0.19
C GLY A 311 2.81 -10.09 1.21
N GLN A 312 1.92 -10.24 2.20
CA GLN A 312 2.13 -9.88 3.61
C GLN A 312 2.82 -11.01 4.38
#